data_AF-A0A8S3BG11-F1
#
_entry.id   AF-A0A8S3BG11-F1
#
_cell.length_a   1.000
_cell.length_b   1.000
_cell.length_c   1.000
_cell.angle_alpha   90.00
_cell.angle_beta   90.00
_cell.angle_gamma   90.00
#
_symmetry.space_group_name_H-M   'P 1'
#
loop_
_entity.id
_entity.type
_entity.pdbx_description
1 polymer ?
#
loop_
_entity_poly.entity_id
_entity_poly.type
_entity_poly.pdbx_seq_one_letter_code
_entity_poly.pdbx_strand_id
1 'polypeptide(L)'
;NMRLIVDATKQPMDDDNQVLSDCGLSSAVAKAYSPALLYLCYRKTGNENEWEPIDVTELSTPPPLPEVLNKSDEDKKDNTQIAS
;
A
#
# COMPACT_ATOMS: atom_id res chain seq x y z
N ASN A 1 -0.79 17.14 -17.31
CA ASN A 1 -1.99 17.42 -16.48
C ASN A 1 -2.23 16.41 -15.37
N MET A 2 -1.28 15.50 -15.11
CA MET A 2 -1.37 14.50 -14.05
C MET A 2 -0.01 14.43 -13.35
N ARG A 3 0.00 14.06 -12.07
CA ARG A 3 1.21 13.77 -11.32
C ARG A 3 1.01 12.52 -10.48
N LEU A 4 2.03 11.67 -10.42
CA LEU A 4 2.06 10.51 -9.54
C LEU A 4 2.78 10.83 -8.23
N ILE A 5 2.33 10.26 -7.12
CA ILE A 5 2.93 10.41 -5.79
C ILE A 5 3.08 9.03 -5.17
N VAL A 6 4.29 8.68 -4.74
CA VAL A 6 4.56 7.41 -4.06
C VAL A 6 3.99 7.46 -2.65
N ASP A 7 3.13 6.51 -2.31
CA ASP A 7 2.46 6.48 -1.00
C ASP A 7 3.48 6.39 0.16
N ALA A 8 4.47 5.51 0.03
CA ALA A 8 5.44 5.24 1.08
C ALA A 8 6.31 6.45 1.46
N THR A 9 6.59 7.35 0.51
CA THR A 9 7.47 8.51 0.72
C THR A 9 6.70 9.83 0.72
N LYS A 10 5.43 9.81 0.28
CA LYS A 10 4.62 10.98 -0.07
C LYS A 10 5.32 11.95 -1.03
N GLN A 11 6.33 11.46 -1.75
CA GLN A 11 7.09 12.26 -2.70
C GLN A 11 6.49 12.15 -4.10
N PRO A 12 6.40 13.27 -4.82
CA PRO A 12 5.97 13.25 -6.20
C PRO A 12 7.04 12.77 -7.18
N MET A 13 6.57 12.22 -8.29
CA MET A 13 7.39 12.01 -9.48
C MET A 13 7.29 13.28 -10.32
N ASP A 14 8.31 14.14 -10.23
CA ASP A 14 8.34 15.42 -10.96
C ASP A 14 8.97 15.28 -12.37
N ASP A 15 9.62 14.15 -12.68
CA ASP A 15 10.13 13.81 -14.01
C ASP A 15 9.39 12.58 -14.56
N ASP A 16 8.68 12.77 -15.67
CA ASP A 16 7.93 11.71 -16.37
C ASP A 16 8.83 10.60 -16.93
N ASN A 17 10.13 10.84 -17.09
CA ASN A 17 11.09 9.85 -17.56
C ASN A 17 11.80 9.09 -16.43
N GLN A 18 11.54 9.48 -15.17
CA GLN A 18 12.14 8.80 -14.02
C GLN A 18 11.63 7.35 -13.96
N VAL A 19 12.56 6.41 -13.81
CA VAL A 19 12.21 5.00 -13.66
C VAL A 19 11.66 4.74 -12.27
N LEU A 20 10.67 3.84 -12.18
CA LEU A 20 9.97 3.52 -10.91
C LEU A 20 10.93 3.03 -9.80
N SER A 21 12.03 2.37 -10.17
CA SER A 21 13.04 1.91 -9.22
C SER A 21 13.71 3.04 -8.45
N ASP A 22 13.93 4.19 -9.10
CA ASP A 22 14.55 5.37 -8.48
C ASP A 22 13.59 6.02 -7.48
N CYS A 23 12.30 5.80 -7.65
CA CYS A 23 11.24 6.19 -6.72
C CYS A 23 11.03 5.16 -5.59
N GLY A 24 11.90 4.16 -5.47
CA GLY A 24 11.81 3.09 -4.46
C GLY A 24 10.83 1.97 -4.79
N LEU A 25 10.25 1.95 -5.99
CA LEU A 25 9.32 0.92 -6.43
C LEU A 25 10.09 -0.19 -7.17
N SER A 26 10.38 -1.26 -6.45
CA SER A 26 11.05 -2.44 -6.97
C SER A 26 10.18 -3.69 -6.85
N SER A 27 10.58 -4.79 -7.50
CA SER A 27 9.91 -6.09 -7.36
C SER A 27 9.92 -6.65 -5.94
N ALA A 28 10.84 -6.19 -5.09
CA ALA A 28 10.89 -6.55 -3.68
C ALA A 28 9.82 -5.86 -2.84
N VAL A 29 9.35 -4.67 -3.26
CA VAL A 29 8.37 -3.85 -2.53
C VAL A 29 6.99 -3.93 -3.17
N ALA A 30 6.89 -3.82 -4.49
CA ALA A 30 5.65 -3.91 -5.27
C ALA A 30 5.38 -5.36 -5.71
N LYS A 31 5.12 -6.24 -4.73
CA LYS A 31 4.87 -7.66 -5.00
C LYS A 31 3.45 -7.88 -5.54
N ALA A 32 3.26 -8.94 -6.34
CA ALA A 32 1.94 -9.25 -6.90
C ALA A 32 0.82 -9.40 -5.85
N TYR A 33 1.13 -9.99 -4.69
CA TYR A 33 0.17 -10.18 -3.59
C TYR A 33 0.12 -9.00 -2.61
N SER A 34 1.00 -8.01 -2.76
CA SER A 34 1.12 -6.84 -1.90
C SER A 34 1.65 -5.67 -2.75
N PRO A 35 0.82 -5.13 -3.66
CA PRO A 35 1.25 -4.08 -4.56
C PRO A 35 1.60 -2.80 -3.79
N ALA A 36 2.54 -2.02 -4.32
CA ALA A 36 2.81 -0.69 -3.80
C ALA A 36 1.73 0.29 -4.28
N LEU A 37 1.38 1.26 -3.44
CA LEU A 37 0.36 2.26 -3.74
C LEU A 37 0.98 3.51 -4.37
N LEU A 38 0.31 4.01 -5.42
CA LEU A 38 0.59 5.28 -6.07
C LEU A 38 -0.68 6.13 -6.03
N TYR A 39 -0.55 7.38 -5.65
CA TYR A 39 -1.61 8.37 -5.81
C TYR A 39 -1.49 9.07 -7.15
N LEU A 40 -2.64 9.35 -7.76
CA LEU A 40 -2.76 10.15 -8.96
C LEU A 40 -3.45 11.46 -8.59
N CYS A 41 -2.85 12.58 -8.97
CA CYS A 41 -3.43 13.90 -8.81
C CYS A 41 -3.55 14.60 -10.17
N TYR A 42 -4.64 15.31 -10.39
CA TYR A 42 -4.83 16.20 -11.52
C TYR A 42 -4.42 17.65 -11.20
N ARG A 43 -4.04 18.35 -12.26
CA ARG A 43 -3.82 19.80 -12.22
C ARG A 43 -5.16 20.51 -12.05
N LYS A 44 -5.27 21.52 -11.17
CA LYS A 44 -6.53 22.25 -10.99
C LYS A 44 -6.90 23.03 -12.25
N THR A 45 -8.17 22.95 -12.65
CA THR A 45 -8.69 23.74 -13.77
C THR A 45 -8.58 25.24 -13.47
N GLY A 46 -8.01 26.01 -14.40
CA GLY A 46 -7.86 27.47 -14.26
C GLY A 46 -6.69 27.92 -13.39
N ASN A 47 -5.90 27.00 -12.82
CA ASN A 47 -4.65 27.32 -12.16
C ASN A 47 -3.58 26.26 -12.46
N GLU A 48 -2.75 26.58 -13.43
CA GLU A 48 -1.65 25.73 -13.86
C GLU A 48 -0.62 25.45 -12.74
N ASN A 49 -0.47 26.32 -11.76
CA ASN A 49 0.58 26.08 -10.74
C ASN A 49 0.07 25.31 -9.51
N GLU A 50 -1.17 24.81 -9.56
CA GLU A 50 -1.77 24.09 -8.44
C GLU A 50 -2.24 22.68 -8.82
N TRP A 51 -1.99 21.76 -7.90
CA TRP A 51 -2.47 20.38 -7.93
C TRP A 51 -3.65 20.23 -6.97
N GLU A 52 -4.57 19.33 -7.30
CA GLU A 52 -5.58 18.90 -6.35
C GLU A 52 -4.93 18.15 -5.16
N PRO A 53 -5.54 18.18 -3.97
CA PRO A 53 -5.07 17.37 -2.86
C PRO A 53 -5.25 15.88 -3.15
N ILE A 54 -4.42 15.04 -2.52
CA ILE A 54 -4.64 13.59 -2.52
C ILE A 54 -5.92 13.32 -1.72
N ASP A 55 -6.92 12.76 -2.39
CA ASP A 55 -8.17 12.31 -1.78
C ASP A 55 -8.45 10.87 -2.22
N VAL A 56 -8.36 9.93 -1.27
CA VAL A 56 -8.59 8.52 -1.53
C VAL A 56 -9.56 7.98 -0.49
N THR A 57 -10.70 7.51 -0.96
CA THR A 57 -11.68 6.81 -0.14
C THR A 57 -11.09 5.50 0.37
N GLU A 58 -11.13 5.31 1.70
CA GLU A 58 -10.67 4.08 2.33
C GLU A 58 -11.48 2.86 1.88
N LEU A 59 -10.84 1.69 1.90
CA LEU A 59 -11.51 0.43 1.68
C LEU A 59 -12.49 0.14 2.82
N SER A 60 -13.53 -0.63 2.52
CA SER A 60 -14.46 -1.10 3.55
C SER A 60 -13.74 -1.97 4.59
N THR A 61 -14.14 -1.83 5.86
CA THR A 61 -13.69 -2.72 6.93
C THR A 61 -14.27 -4.12 6.75
N PRO A 62 -13.47 -5.20 6.92
CA PRO A 62 -13.99 -6.56 6.91
C PRO A 62 -14.98 -6.79 8.06
N PRO A 63 -15.92 -7.75 7.93
CA PRO A 63 -16.84 -8.09 9.01
C PRO A 63 -16.10 -8.66 10.23
N PRO A 64 -16.74 -8.68 11.41
CA PRO A 64 -16.18 -9.33 12.59
C PRO A 64 -15.82 -10.79 12.31
N LEU A 65 -14.68 -11.23 12.85
CA LEU A 65 -14.25 -12.62 12.73
C LEU A 65 -15.27 -13.53 13.46
N PRO A 66 -15.84 -14.56 12.81
CA PRO A 66 -16.70 -15.53 13.47
C PRO A 66 -16.01 -16.21 14.65
N GLU A 67 -16.77 -16.54 15.70
CA GLU A 67 -16.23 -17.18 16.91
C GLU A 67 -15.48 -18.50 16.62
N VAL A 68 -15.96 -19.27 15.63
CA VAL A 68 -15.34 -20.54 15.20
C VAL A 68 -13.93 -20.34 14.63
N LEU A 69 -13.63 -19.15 14.09
CA LEU A 69 -12.32 -18.80 13.55
C LEU A 69 -11.39 -18.15 14.59
N ASN A 70 -11.89 -17.87 15.80
CA ASN A 70 -11.03 -17.57 16.93
C ASN A 70 -10.31 -18.86 17.30
N LYS A 71 -9.09 -19.03 16.77
CA LYS A 71 -8.24 -20.17 17.12
C LYS A 71 -8.18 -20.30 18.64
N SER A 72 -8.70 -21.40 19.17
CA SER A 72 -8.51 -21.78 20.56
C SER A 72 -7.01 -21.76 20.85
N ASP A 73 -6.60 -21.22 21.99
CA ASP A 73 -5.20 -21.28 22.46
C ASP A 73 -4.68 -22.73 22.65
N GLU A 74 -5.52 -23.75 22.44
CA GLU A 74 -5.19 -25.17 22.58
C GLU A 74 -4.32 -25.74 21.44
N ASP A 75 -4.26 -25.11 20.26
CA ASP A 75 -3.33 -25.53 19.19
C ASP A 75 -1.85 -25.14 19.47
N LYS A 76 -1.57 -24.50 20.61
CA LYS A 76 -0.21 -24.04 20.98
C LYS A 76 0.60 -25.09 21.75
N LYS A 77 0.05 -26.27 22.05
CA LYS A 77 0.75 -27.33 22.79
C LYS A 77 0.84 -28.64 22.01
N ASP A 78 1.58 -28.67 20.89
CA ASP A 78 1.99 -29.97 20.33
C ASP A 78 3.20 -29.91 19.38
N ASN A 79 4.25 -29.14 19.72
CA ASN A 79 5.51 -29.29 18.96
C ASN A 79 6.84 -29.04 19.70
N THR A 80 6.92 -29.29 21.01
CA THR A 80 8.21 -29.21 21.73
C THR A 80 8.43 -30.38 22.68
N GLN A 81 8.39 -31.63 22.20
CA GLN A 81 9.06 -32.76 22.87
C GLN A 81 9.45 -33.85 21.86
N ILE A 82 10.56 -33.68 21.14
CA ILE A 82 11.46 -34.78 20.74
C ILE A 82 12.87 -34.23 20.46
N ALA A 83 13.62 -33.99 21.53
CA ALA A 83 15.08 -34.06 21.49
C ALA A 83 15.52 -34.49 22.90
N SER A 84 15.72 -35.80 23.04
CA SER A 84 16.46 -36.41 24.16
C SER A 84 17.95 -36.35 23.88
#